data_AF-A0A0F7S602-F1
#
_entry.id   AF-A0A0F7S602-F1
#
_cell.length_a   1.000
_cell.length_b   1.000
_cell.length_c   1.000
_cell.angle_alpha   90.00
_cell.angle_beta   90.00
_cell.angle_gamma   90.00
#
_symmetry.space_group_name_H-M   'P 1'
#
loop_
_entity.id
_entity.type
_entity.pdbx_description
1 polymer ?
#
loop_
_entity_poly.entity_id
_entity_poly.type
_entity_poly.pdbx_seq_one_letter_code
_entity_poly.pdbx_strand_id
1 'polypeptide(L)'
;MDPTDLQLLANKKHDLLHAAQEARKLSYSPYSKFRVGAALLTKWGEIILGANYENASYGGTVCAERTALAKALIRSDQLDVAEQNSARKIERGDIIAVAVASDLKGSCSPCGICRQVIREHCSLQARILMVGCNWSKASALPTIQATVTDQGGKELNEPNVEVVTLDYLLPISFGPEDLDKPRHS
;
A
#
# COMPACT_ATOMS: atom_id res chain seq x y z
N MET A 1 4.48 14.66 -3.89
CA MET A 1 3.78 13.80 -4.88
C MET A 1 3.37 14.68 -6.06
N ASP A 2 3.21 14.14 -7.27
CA ASP A 2 2.64 14.96 -8.37
C ASP A 2 1.23 15.46 -8.00
N PRO A 3 0.85 16.71 -8.30
CA PRO A 3 -0.48 17.23 -7.94
C PRO A 3 -1.64 16.39 -8.51
N THR A 4 -1.47 15.79 -9.69
CA THR A 4 -2.48 14.93 -10.32
C THR A 4 -2.65 13.64 -9.53
N ASP A 5 -1.55 13.00 -9.14
CA ASP A 5 -1.55 11.80 -8.32
C ASP A 5 -2.14 12.07 -6.93
N LEU A 6 -1.81 13.21 -6.33
CA LEU A 6 -2.36 13.62 -5.04
C LEU A 6 -3.86 13.84 -5.12
N GLN A 7 -4.34 14.51 -6.17
CA GLN A 7 -5.77 14.72 -6.38
C GLN A 7 -6.50 13.39 -6.66
N LEU A 8 -5.90 12.49 -7.45
CA LEU A 8 -6.43 11.15 -7.68
C LEU A 8 -6.56 10.36 -6.37
N LEU A 9 -5.52 10.37 -5.55
CA LEU A 9 -5.53 9.72 -4.23
C LEU A 9 -6.59 10.32 -3.32
N ALA A 10 -6.73 11.65 -3.28
CA ALA A 10 -7.77 12.30 -2.48
C ALA A 10 -9.18 11.84 -2.90
N ASN A 11 -9.43 11.75 -4.20
CA ASN A 11 -10.71 11.28 -4.75
C ASN A 11 -10.95 9.78 -4.48
N LYS A 12 -9.89 8.96 -4.46
CA LYS A 12 -9.97 7.51 -4.26
C LYS A 12 -9.74 7.05 -2.83
N LYS A 13 -9.48 7.97 -1.89
CA LYS A 13 -9.07 7.65 -0.51
C LYS A 13 -9.97 6.61 0.14
N HIS A 14 -11.27 6.86 0.19
CA HIS A 14 -12.20 5.98 0.89
C HIS A 14 -12.40 4.64 0.19
N ASP A 15 -12.32 4.59 -1.14
CA ASP A 15 -12.36 3.34 -1.89
C ASP A 15 -11.11 2.49 -1.58
N LEU A 16 -9.93 3.12 -1.50
CA LEU A 16 -8.68 2.47 -1.16
C LEU A 16 -8.66 1.92 0.29
N LEU A 17 -9.16 2.70 1.24
CA LEU A 17 -9.29 2.28 2.64
C LEU A 17 -10.26 1.10 2.80
N HIS A 18 -11.43 1.20 2.15
CA HIS A 18 -12.42 0.12 2.13
C HIS A 18 -11.84 -1.15 1.49
N ALA A 19 -11.13 -1.02 0.36
CA ALA A 19 -10.47 -2.11 -0.30
C ALA A 19 -9.45 -2.84 0.60
N ALA A 20 -8.65 -2.11 1.38
CA ALA A 20 -7.73 -2.72 2.35
C ALA A 20 -8.48 -3.49 3.46
N GLN A 21 -9.60 -2.95 3.96
CA GLN A 21 -10.43 -3.65 4.94
C GLN A 21 -11.08 -4.92 4.40
N GLU A 22 -11.53 -4.91 3.13
CA GLU A 22 -12.05 -6.10 2.46
C GLU A 22 -10.95 -7.13 2.20
N ALA A 23 -9.78 -6.69 1.75
CA ALA A 23 -8.63 -7.57 1.50
C ALA A 23 -8.20 -8.33 2.77
N ARG A 24 -8.33 -7.70 3.96
CA ARG A 24 -8.04 -8.35 5.25
C ARG A 24 -8.86 -9.62 5.48
N LYS A 25 -10.08 -9.71 4.93
CA LYS A 25 -10.94 -10.90 5.05
C LYS A 25 -10.39 -12.11 4.28
N LEU A 26 -9.46 -11.89 3.35
CA LEU A 26 -8.80 -12.92 2.56
C LEU A 26 -7.55 -13.51 3.24
N SER A 27 -7.21 -13.02 4.43
CA SER A 27 -6.02 -13.45 5.16
C SER A 27 -6.03 -14.95 5.49
N TYR A 28 -4.89 -15.60 5.26
CA TYR A 28 -4.62 -16.96 5.76
C TYR A 28 -3.66 -16.87 6.94
N SER A 29 -4.20 -16.68 8.15
CA SER A 29 -3.39 -16.47 9.35
C SER A 29 -3.76 -17.42 10.51
N PRO A 30 -3.67 -18.76 10.34
CA PRO A 30 -4.09 -19.70 11.38
C PRO A 30 -3.17 -19.70 12.61
N TYR A 31 -1.93 -19.22 12.49
CA TYR A 31 -0.95 -19.25 13.57
C TYR A 31 -1.06 -18.01 14.46
N SER A 32 -0.94 -16.79 13.89
CA SER A 32 -1.07 -15.56 14.69
C SER A 32 -2.52 -15.18 14.99
N LYS A 33 -3.46 -15.61 14.13
CA LYS A 33 -4.86 -15.15 14.13
C LYS A 33 -4.97 -13.62 13.94
N PHE A 34 -3.94 -13.00 13.38
CA PHE A 34 -3.86 -11.56 13.14
C PHE A 34 -3.96 -11.28 11.64
N ARG A 35 -5.11 -10.74 11.22
CA ARG A 35 -5.38 -10.51 9.81
C ARG A 35 -4.94 -9.11 9.40
N VAL A 36 -4.24 -9.06 8.28
CA VAL A 36 -3.80 -7.81 7.63
C VAL A 36 -4.25 -7.84 6.18
N GLY A 37 -4.84 -6.73 5.74
CA GLY A 37 -5.18 -6.47 4.36
C GLY A 37 -4.40 -5.27 3.84
N ALA A 38 -4.09 -5.27 2.56
CA ALA A 38 -3.46 -4.16 1.87
C ALA A 38 -4.14 -3.89 0.54
N ALA A 39 -4.14 -2.63 0.13
CA ALA A 39 -4.59 -2.21 -1.18
C ALA A 39 -3.61 -1.19 -1.77
N LEU A 40 -3.23 -1.37 -3.02
CA LEU A 40 -2.38 -0.44 -3.77
C LEU A 40 -3.26 0.43 -4.65
N LEU A 41 -2.92 1.72 -4.79
CA LEU A 41 -3.47 2.61 -5.80
C LEU A 41 -2.41 2.91 -6.85
N THR A 42 -2.74 2.66 -8.11
CA THR A 42 -1.89 3.07 -9.24
C THR A 42 -2.22 4.49 -9.71
N LYS A 43 -1.31 5.13 -10.45
CA LYS A 43 -1.55 6.43 -11.10
C LYS A 43 -2.69 6.43 -12.13
N TRP A 44 -3.22 5.25 -12.49
CA TRP A 44 -4.38 5.09 -13.36
C TRP A 44 -5.68 4.88 -12.59
N GLY A 45 -5.65 4.92 -11.25
CA GLY A 45 -6.82 4.77 -10.41
C GLY A 45 -7.24 3.32 -10.15
N GLU A 46 -6.40 2.35 -10.55
CA GLU A 46 -6.64 0.93 -10.29
C GLU A 46 -6.28 0.56 -8.85
N ILE A 47 -7.07 -0.33 -8.25
CA ILE A 47 -6.87 -0.84 -6.90
C ILE A 47 -6.51 -2.32 -6.93
N ILE A 48 -5.36 -2.68 -6.32
CA ILE A 48 -4.85 -4.05 -6.29
C ILE A 48 -4.76 -4.54 -4.84
N LEU A 49 -5.39 -5.68 -4.55
CA LEU A 49 -5.54 -6.21 -3.18
C LEU A 49 -4.47 -7.24 -2.80
N GLY A 50 -4.05 -7.21 -1.54
CA GLY A 50 -3.25 -8.25 -0.91
C GLY A 50 -3.69 -8.53 0.52
N ALA A 51 -3.40 -9.75 0.98
CA ALA A 51 -3.64 -10.17 2.36
C ALA A 51 -2.41 -10.94 2.84
N ASN A 52 -2.20 -10.97 4.16
CA ASN A 52 -1.13 -11.80 4.71
C ASN A 52 -1.50 -13.28 4.59
N TYR A 53 -0.49 -14.11 4.34
CA TYR A 53 -0.61 -15.55 4.47
C TYR A 53 0.58 -16.09 5.25
N GLU A 54 0.30 -16.98 6.18
CA GLU A 54 1.28 -17.56 7.09
C GLU A 54 1.71 -18.96 6.65
N ASN A 55 2.81 -19.42 7.22
CA ASN A 55 3.37 -20.74 6.95
C ASN A 55 3.84 -21.38 8.26
N ALA A 56 3.80 -22.72 8.33
CA ALA A 56 4.30 -23.48 9.48
C ALA A 56 5.77 -23.17 9.79
N SER A 57 6.58 -22.98 8.74
CA SER A 57 7.89 -22.33 8.85
C SER A 57 7.67 -20.83 8.84
N TYR A 58 7.72 -20.19 10.01
CA TYR A 58 7.29 -18.80 10.17
C TYR A 58 8.02 -17.81 9.25
N GLY A 59 9.29 -18.08 8.90
CA GLY A 59 10.05 -17.28 7.93
C GLY A 59 9.44 -17.26 6.52
N GLY A 60 8.58 -18.23 6.17
CA GLY A 60 7.82 -18.27 4.92
C GLY A 60 6.56 -17.39 4.91
N THR A 61 6.28 -16.66 6.00
CA THR A 61 5.10 -15.77 6.08
C THR A 61 5.27 -14.56 5.19
N VAL A 62 4.22 -14.21 4.44
CA VAL A 62 4.19 -13.04 3.57
C VAL A 62 3.13 -12.05 4.04
N CYS A 63 3.54 -10.80 4.19
CA CYS A 63 2.69 -9.71 4.64
C CYS A 63 1.76 -9.24 3.51
N ALA A 64 0.66 -8.57 3.88
CA ALA A 64 -0.36 -8.16 2.93
C ALA A 64 0.17 -7.21 1.84
N GLU A 65 1.04 -6.27 2.22
CA GLU A 65 1.65 -5.29 1.33
C GLU A 65 2.53 -5.98 0.28
N ARG A 66 3.34 -6.97 0.72
CA ARG A 66 4.18 -7.77 -0.18
C ARG A 66 3.34 -8.61 -1.13
N THR A 67 2.23 -9.19 -0.67
CA THR A 67 1.29 -9.92 -1.53
C THR A 67 0.67 -9.00 -2.59
N ALA A 68 0.25 -7.78 -2.21
CA ALA A 68 -0.33 -6.82 -3.14
C ALA A 68 0.71 -6.36 -4.18
N LEU A 69 1.94 -6.07 -3.74
CA LEU A 69 3.04 -5.65 -4.62
C LEU A 69 3.44 -6.76 -5.59
N ALA A 70 3.61 -8.00 -5.12
CA ALA A 70 3.91 -9.13 -5.98
C ALA A 70 2.85 -9.28 -7.08
N LYS A 71 1.56 -9.24 -6.71
CA LYS A 71 0.44 -9.26 -7.66
C LYS A 71 0.49 -8.12 -8.66
N ALA A 72 0.87 -6.90 -8.26
CA ALA A 72 0.95 -5.76 -9.16
C ALA A 72 2.09 -5.90 -10.18
N LEU A 73 3.26 -6.37 -9.74
CA LEU A 73 4.49 -6.35 -10.52
C LEU A 73 4.60 -7.50 -11.54
N ILE A 74 3.90 -8.62 -11.31
CA ILE A 74 3.97 -9.82 -12.18
C ILE A 74 2.87 -9.87 -13.25
N ARG A 75 2.05 -8.82 -13.37
CA ARG A 75 0.97 -8.75 -14.38
C ARG A 75 1.55 -8.66 -15.78
N SER A 76 0.92 -9.37 -16.72
CA SER A 76 1.32 -9.40 -18.12
C SER A 76 0.11 -9.64 -19.01
N ASP A 77 0.02 -8.92 -20.12
CA ASP A 77 -0.95 -9.16 -21.20
C ASP A 77 -0.37 -10.06 -22.32
N GLN A 78 0.84 -10.58 -22.13
CA GLN A 78 1.58 -11.38 -23.12
C GLN A 78 1.52 -12.89 -22.84
N LEU A 79 0.72 -13.32 -21.86
CA LEU A 79 0.58 -14.73 -21.53
C LEU A 79 -0.28 -15.42 -22.59
N ASP A 80 0.13 -16.61 -23.02
CA ASP A 80 -0.62 -17.50 -23.92
C ASP A 80 -1.70 -18.31 -23.18
N VAL A 81 -1.90 -18.02 -21.89
CA VAL A 81 -2.94 -18.56 -21.03
C VAL A 81 -3.83 -17.44 -20.49
N ALA A 82 -5.13 -17.70 -20.40
CA ALA A 82 -6.08 -16.74 -19.87
C ALA A 82 -5.98 -16.65 -18.33
N GLU A 83 -5.17 -15.72 -17.84
CA GLU A 83 -5.15 -15.38 -16.41
C GLU A 83 -6.07 -14.17 -16.15
N GLN A 84 -7.08 -14.36 -15.29
CA GLN A 84 -7.97 -13.27 -14.90
C GLN A 84 -7.18 -12.13 -14.25
N ASN A 85 -7.46 -10.89 -14.66
CA ASN A 85 -6.79 -9.67 -14.24
C ASN A 85 -5.37 -9.44 -14.82
N SER A 86 -5.02 -10.16 -15.91
CA SER A 86 -3.98 -9.70 -16.85
C SER A 86 -4.32 -8.28 -17.29
N ALA A 87 -3.55 -7.32 -16.81
CA ALA A 87 -3.62 -5.96 -17.29
C ALA A 87 -2.21 -5.42 -17.42
N ARG A 88 -2.14 -4.11 -17.67
CA ARG A 88 -0.91 -3.37 -17.81
C ARG A 88 0.12 -3.77 -16.74
N LYS A 89 1.32 -4.08 -17.22
CA LYS A 89 2.50 -4.25 -16.36
C LYS A 89 2.74 -2.98 -15.55
N ILE A 90 2.88 -3.12 -14.24
CA ILE A 90 3.16 -2.02 -13.32
C ILE A 90 4.66 -1.86 -13.18
N GLU A 91 5.15 -0.63 -13.36
CA GLU A 91 6.57 -0.28 -13.24
C GLU A 91 6.86 0.50 -11.94
N ARG A 92 8.14 0.69 -11.66
CA ARG A 92 8.59 1.47 -10.51
C ARG A 92 8.05 2.90 -10.60
N GLY A 93 7.36 3.35 -9.55
CA GLY A 93 6.77 4.68 -9.47
C GLY A 93 5.31 4.76 -9.94
N ASP A 94 4.73 3.69 -10.49
CA ASP A 94 3.32 3.69 -10.89
C ASP A 94 2.35 3.54 -9.71
N ILE A 95 2.84 3.04 -8.58
CA ILE A 95 2.07 2.90 -7.33
C ILE A 95 2.25 4.19 -6.52
N ILE A 96 1.15 4.91 -6.34
CA ILE A 96 1.13 6.22 -5.70
C ILE A 96 0.73 6.13 -4.22
N ALA A 97 0.00 5.09 -3.84
CA ALA A 97 -0.38 4.87 -2.44
C ALA A 97 -0.54 3.39 -2.08
N VAL A 98 -0.35 3.10 -0.79
CA VAL A 98 -0.55 1.80 -0.16
C VAL A 98 -1.42 2.00 1.07
N ALA A 99 -2.60 1.40 1.11
CA ALA A 99 -3.42 1.32 2.31
C ALA A 99 -3.21 -0.01 3.03
N VAL A 100 -3.15 0.01 4.36
CA VAL A 100 -2.96 -1.15 5.23
C VAL A 100 -4.04 -1.15 6.31
N ALA A 101 -4.76 -2.26 6.41
CA ALA A 101 -5.80 -2.50 7.41
C ALA A 101 -5.44 -3.70 8.28
N SER A 102 -5.71 -3.63 9.57
CA SER A 102 -5.47 -4.72 10.52
C SER A 102 -6.67 -4.96 11.42
N ASP A 103 -6.60 -5.93 12.33
CA ASP A 103 -7.60 -6.16 13.39
C ASP A 103 -7.52 -5.15 14.56
N LEU A 104 -6.53 -4.26 14.56
CA LEU A 104 -6.41 -3.20 15.58
C LEU A 104 -7.41 -2.07 15.33
N LYS A 105 -7.91 -1.46 16.41
CA LYS A 105 -8.70 -0.21 16.33
C LYS A 105 -7.84 1.00 15.93
N GLY A 106 -6.52 0.92 16.10
CA GLY A 106 -5.56 1.96 15.71
C GLY A 106 -4.87 1.65 14.39
N SER A 107 -4.01 2.57 13.94
CA SER A 107 -3.12 2.36 12.79
C SER A 107 -2.16 1.19 13.06
N CYS A 108 -1.86 0.43 12.01
CA CYS A 108 -0.82 -0.60 12.02
C CYS A 108 0.20 -0.24 10.96
N SER A 109 1.42 0.08 11.37
CA SER A 109 2.48 0.44 10.43
C SER A 109 2.98 -0.79 9.67
N PRO A 110 3.30 -0.67 8.36
CA PRO A 110 4.03 -1.70 7.65
C PRO A 110 5.30 -2.12 8.40
N CYS A 111 5.63 -3.41 8.41
CA CYS A 111 6.86 -3.89 9.02
C CYS A 111 8.10 -3.46 8.19
N GLY A 112 9.30 -3.56 8.78
CA GLY A 112 10.54 -3.12 8.11
C GLY A 112 10.77 -3.75 6.73
N ILE A 113 10.45 -5.04 6.59
CA ILE A 113 10.55 -5.74 5.29
C ILE A 113 9.59 -5.11 4.29
N CYS A 114 8.33 -4.90 4.67
CA CYS A 114 7.35 -4.26 3.78
C CYS A 114 7.78 -2.85 3.37
N ARG A 115 8.28 -2.04 4.32
CA ARG A 115 8.80 -0.70 4.01
C ARG A 115 9.90 -0.77 2.95
N GLN A 116 10.83 -1.72 3.06
CA GLN A 116 11.91 -1.91 2.09
C GLN A 116 11.40 -2.37 0.72
N VAL A 117 10.44 -3.30 0.65
CA VAL A 117 9.87 -3.74 -0.63
C VAL A 117 9.05 -2.62 -1.28
N ILE A 118 8.28 -1.85 -0.50
CA ILE A 118 7.58 -0.66 -0.99
C ILE A 118 8.60 0.34 -1.54
N ARG A 119 9.73 0.56 -0.85
CA ARG A 119 10.80 1.48 -1.25
C ARG A 119 11.51 1.11 -2.55
N GLU A 120 11.59 -0.17 -2.86
CA GLU A 120 12.13 -0.64 -4.14
C GLU A 120 11.25 -0.16 -5.32
N HIS A 121 9.93 -0.27 -5.17
CA HIS A 121 8.97 -0.12 -6.27
C HIS A 121 8.18 1.20 -6.27
N CYS A 122 8.16 1.94 -5.17
CA CYS A 122 7.40 3.18 -5.01
C CYS A 122 8.33 4.37 -4.77
N SER A 123 7.84 5.57 -5.10
CA SER A 123 8.51 6.80 -4.71
C SER A 123 8.51 6.96 -3.18
N LEU A 124 9.55 7.60 -2.65
CA LEU A 124 9.60 8.04 -1.24
C LEU A 124 8.42 8.95 -0.85
N GLN A 125 7.78 9.58 -1.84
CA GLN A 125 6.60 10.43 -1.67
C GLN A 125 5.27 9.66 -1.72
N ALA A 126 5.28 8.37 -2.02
CA ALA A 126 4.07 7.54 -2.01
C ALA A 126 3.40 7.59 -0.63
N ARG A 127 2.06 7.60 -0.62
CA ARG A 127 1.31 7.68 0.62
C ARG A 127 1.07 6.31 1.21
N ILE A 128 1.30 6.20 2.51
CA ILE A 128 0.99 5.01 3.29
C ILE A 128 -0.18 5.36 4.20
N LEU A 129 -1.34 4.76 3.93
CA LEU A 129 -2.57 4.97 4.68
C LEU A 129 -2.76 3.79 5.63
N MET A 130 -2.81 4.04 6.94
CA MET A 130 -2.96 3.01 7.96
C MET A 130 -4.33 3.17 8.61
N VAL A 131 -5.18 2.16 8.48
CA VAL A 131 -6.59 2.22 8.88
C VAL A 131 -6.94 1.18 9.93
N GLY A 132 -7.61 1.62 10.99
CA GLY A 132 -8.14 0.77 12.04
C GLY A 132 -9.37 -0.04 11.60
N CYS A 133 -9.61 -1.16 12.29
CA CYS A 133 -10.75 -2.05 12.05
C CYS A 133 -12.12 -1.43 12.35
N ASN A 134 -12.13 -0.33 13.10
CA ASN A 134 -13.30 0.45 13.50
C ASN A 134 -13.63 1.59 12.52
N TRP A 135 -12.80 1.83 11.51
CA TRP A 135 -13.16 2.73 10.42
C TRP A 135 -14.20 2.08 9.51
N SER A 136 -15.09 2.88 8.93
CA SER A 136 -16.02 2.44 7.88
C SER A 136 -16.27 3.57 6.89
N LYS A 137 -16.69 3.24 5.68
CA LYS A 137 -17.08 4.24 4.67
C LYS A 137 -18.25 5.12 5.14
N ALA A 138 -19.12 4.60 6.03
CA ALA A 138 -20.23 5.36 6.62
C ALA A 138 -19.78 6.40 7.66
N SER A 139 -18.63 6.17 8.32
CA SER A 139 -18.04 7.11 9.29
C SER A 139 -16.99 8.03 8.66
N ALA A 140 -16.80 7.95 7.34
CA ALA A 140 -15.79 8.71 6.64
C ALA A 140 -16.15 10.21 6.58
N LEU A 141 -15.15 11.08 6.66
CA LEU A 141 -15.36 12.50 6.40
C LEU A 141 -15.72 12.71 4.92
N PRO A 142 -16.47 13.77 4.55
CA PRO A 142 -16.75 14.07 3.15
C PRO A 142 -15.49 14.14 2.31
N THR A 143 -15.53 13.62 1.09
CA THR A 143 -14.42 13.74 0.14
C THR A 143 -14.14 15.22 -0.14
N ILE A 144 -12.86 15.61 -0.09
CA ILE A 144 -12.44 16.99 -0.34
C ILE A 144 -12.67 17.29 -1.83
N GLN A 145 -13.60 18.20 -2.13
CA GLN A 145 -13.91 18.62 -3.51
C GLN A 145 -12.99 19.76 -4.01
N ALA A 146 -12.22 20.37 -3.11
CA ALA A 146 -11.24 21.40 -3.45
C ALA A 146 -9.90 20.78 -3.86
N THR A 147 -9.08 21.57 -4.55
CA THR A 147 -7.67 21.23 -4.83
C THR A 147 -6.94 20.91 -3.53
N VAL A 148 -6.31 19.74 -3.48
CA VAL A 148 -5.56 19.30 -2.29
C VAL A 148 -4.11 19.76 -2.39
N THR A 149 -3.62 20.43 -1.35
CA THR A 149 -2.21 20.84 -1.22
C THR A 149 -1.42 19.74 -0.51
N ASP A 150 -0.24 19.41 -1.04
CA ASP A 150 0.64 18.39 -0.45
C ASP A 150 1.15 18.84 0.95
N GLN A 151 0.79 18.09 1.99
CA GLN A 151 1.25 18.29 3.37
C GLN A 151 1.87 17.00 3.94
N GLY A 152 2.49 16.18 3.10
CA GLY A 152 3.17 14.96 3.51
C GLY A 152 2.24 13.86 4.05
N GLY A 153 0.98 13.85 3.64
CA GLY A 153 -0.05 12.89 4.05
C GLY A 153 -1.06 13.46 5.04
N LYS A 154 -0.69 14.49 5.80
CA LYS A 154 -1.57 15.11 6.81
C LYS A 154 -2.89 15.62 6.23
N GLU A 155 -2.87 16.04 4.97
CA GLU A 155 -4.03 16.48 4.19
C GLU A 155 -5.10 15.39 4.00
N LEU A 156 -4.76 14.11 4.23
CA LEU A 156 -5.65 12.96 4.07
C LEU A 156 -6.07 12.31 5.38
N ASN A 157 -5.55 12.76 6.52
CA ASN A 157 -5.87 12.22 7.84
C ASN A 157 -7.37 12.33 8.16
N GLU A 158 -7.91 11.32 8.82
CA GLU A 158 -9.28 11.32 9.35
C GLU A 158 -9.37 10.37 10.56
N PRO A 159 -10.46 10.38 11.34
CA PRO A 159 -10.58 9.49 12.49
C PRO A 159 -10.32 8.01 12.14
N ASN A 160 -9.40 7.38 12.88
CA ASN A 160 -8.92 6.00 12.67
C ASN A 160 -8.15 5.74 11.37
N VAL A 161 -7.70 6.81 10.69
CA VAL A 161 -6.84 6.74 9.50
C VAL A 161 -5.67 7.70 9.68
N GLU A 162 -4.47 7.13 9.64
CA GLU A 162 -3.22 7.88 9.67
C GLU A 162 -2.53 7.76 8.33
N VAL A 163 -2.13 8.89 7.74
CA VAL A 163 -1.50 8.95 6.43
C VAL A 163 -0.16 9.65 6.53
N VAL A 164 0.87 8.97 6.04
CA VAL A 164 2.26 9.45 6.04
C VAL A 164 2.92 9.15 4.69
N THR A 165 4.09 9.71 4.45
CA THR A 165 4.94 9.33 3.32
C THR A 165 5.76 8.08 3.62
N LEU A 166 6.24 7.41 2.58
CA LEU A 166 7.19 6.31 2.75
C LEU A 166 8.51 6.78 3.39
N ASP A 167 9.01 7.96 3.01
CA ASP A 167 10.20 8.58 3.60
C ASP A 167 10.06 8.78 5.12
N TYR A 168 8.87 9.17 5.59
CA TYR A 168 8.61 9.28 7.03
C TYR A 168 8.75 7.94 7.75
N LEU A 169 8.31 6.84 7.12
CA LEU A 169 8.37 5.50 7.72
C LEU A 169 9.74 4.83 7.57
N LEU A 170 10.53 5.23 6.58
CA LEU A 170 11.84 4.66 6.30
C LEU A 170 12.84 5.77 5.91
N PRO A 171 13.19 6.65 6.86
CA PRO A 171 14.08 7.78 6.59
C PRO A 171 15.48 7.26 6.23
N ILE A 172 16.13 7.92 5.28
CA ILE A 172 17.51 7.56 4.84
C ILE A 172 17.57 6.08 4.41
N SER A 173 16.51 5.60 3.77
CA SER A 173 16.40 4.22 3.30
C SER A 173 17.47 3.90 2.25
N PHE A 174 17.99 2.68 2.31
CA PHE A 174 18.69 2.08 1.18
C PHE A 174 17.73 1.85 0.01
N GLY A 175 18.17 2.11 -1.22
CA GLY A 175 17.39 1.84 -2.43
C GLY A 175 18.22 1.67 -3.70
N PRO A 176 17.55 1.60 -4.88
CA PRO A 176 18.21 1.36 -6.15
C PRO A 176 19.34 2.34 -6.48
N GLU A 177 19.20 3.60 -6.05
CA GLU A 177 20.22 4.63 -6.24
C GLU A 177 21.49 4.42 -5.40
N ASP A 178 21.47 3.53 -4.41
CA ASP A 178 22.60 3.21 -3.56
C ASP A 178 23.43 2.04 -4.07
N LEU A 179 22.86 1.21 -4.96
CA LEU A 179 23.49 -0.03 -5.42
C LEU A 179 24.82 0.22 -6.14
N ASP A 180 24.88 1.28 -6.95
CA ASP A 180 26.02 1.65 -7.79
C ASP A 180 26.98 2.65 -7.12
N LYS A 181 26.74 3.00 -5.84
CA LYS A 181 27.63 3.92 -5.11
C LYS A 181 29.01 3.26 -4.87
N PRO A 182 30.11 4.04 -4.95
CA PRO A 182 31.45 3.53 -4.72
C PRO A 182 31.57 2.95 -3.30
N ARG A 183 32.22 1.79 -3.18
CA ARG A 183 32.50 1.13 -1.90
C ARG A 183 33.97 1.35 -1.59
N HIS A 184 34.25 2.10 -0.53
CA HIS A 184 35.60 2.20 0.00
C HIS A 184 35.88 0.89 0.77
N SER A 185 36.63 -0.02 0.14
CA SER A 185 37.14 -1.25 0.75
C SER A 185 38.33 -0.98 1.64
#